data_AF-A0A955RMR3-F1
#
_entry.id   AF-A0A955RMR3-F1
#
_cell.length_a   1.000
_cell.length_b   1.000
_cell.length_c   1.000
_cell.angle_alpha   90.00
_cell.angle_beta   90.00
_cell.angle_gamma   90.00
#
_symmetry.space_group_name_H-M   'P 1'
#
loop_
_entity.id
_entity.type
_entity.pdbx_description
1 polymer ?
#
loop_
_entity_poly.entity_id
_entity_poly.type
_entity_poly.pdbx_seq_one_letter_code
_entity_poly.pdbx_strand_id
1 'polypeptide(L)'
;TVAVIVKRFFKGLNLSRNRLLWLLGGSFLAGISPDFDLFYYYLADVEGSHREFVTHAPVASVGVTILLALILFVFLKKREIYHKLLWLSLTLAHFSHILADSLGNGVRWMYPDSLLYGLALAHPFFDKNFFVINFGLEFVIIAFFLFHVGRYVVRSQAWRRLLYVAAVLAFVCGEALVIGIHLNSFQTSGMVYHGDIDGDHVSNVRDTDVDGDGIPNVMDADANGNGLTNEEDALAALDDMTGVWHDPLNGSFLNMFTRLGFFLHSDVVHRAYDRAGIFFLTEIGEDSKVREDHDYVGNLADAKDVRIAANLFEFFKSRDLLVESIESSEPGDLAFIDNGRMVGVVSEHAPDSGFGDHGPGEPSITMVVPTEEVMPYTQEKIESSIGEITHWGRLSLGYE
;
A
#
# COMPACT_ATOMS: atom_id res chain seq x y z
N THR A 1 -15.19 36.65 -5.81
CA THR A 1 -14.85 37.00 -4.42
C THR A 1 -13.43 36.57 -4.06
N VAL A 2 -13.00 35.33 -4.32
CA VAL A 2 -11.58 34.90 -4.21
C VAL A 2 -10.68 35.48 -5.32
N ALA A 3 -11.14 35.49 -6.57
CA ALA A 3 -10.37 36.03 -7.70
C ALA A 3 -10.00 37.52 -7.56
N VAL A 4 -10.80 38.31 -6.84
CA VAL A 4 -10.51 39.73 -6.56
C VAL A 4 -9.46 39.88 -5.46
N ILE A 5 -9.52 39.01 -4.44
CA ILE A 5 -8.55 38.96 -3.34
C ILE A 5 -7.17 38.57 -3.88
N VAL A 6 -7.10 37.48 -4.66
CA VAL A 6 -5.86 37.03 -5.33
C VAL A 6 -5.32 38.14 -6.23
N LYS A 7 -6.16 38.75 -7.08
CA LYS A 7 -5.73 39.81 -7.99
C LYS A 7 -5.28 41.09 -7.28
N ARG A 8 -5.81 41.40 -6.08
CA ARG A 8 -5.32 42.50 -5.21
C ARG A 8 -3.99 42.15 -4.56
N PHE A 9 -3.84 40.93 -4.05
CA PHE A 9 -2.61 40.47 -3.40
C PHE A 9 -1.42 40.47 -4.38
N PHE A 10 -1.64 39.98 -5.61
CA PHE A 10 -0.61 39.99 -6.65
C PHE A 10 -0.45 41.35 -7.38
N LYS A 11 -1.43 42.27 -7.31
CA LYS A 11 -1.32 43.62 -7.94
C LYS A 11 -0.17 44.44 -7.36
N GLY A 12 0.17 44.22 -6.09
CA GLY A 12 1.26 44.93 -5.41
C GLY A 12 2.66 44.41 -5.77
N LEU A 13 2.78 43.24 -6.41
CA LEU A 13 4.05 42.54 -6.59
C LEU A 13 4.74 42.82 -7.93
N ASN A 14 4.08 43.50 -8.88
CA ASN A 14 4.59 43.89 -10.20
C ASN A 14 5.53 42.85 -10.86
N LEU A 15 5.11 41.57 -10.84
CA LEU A 15 5.91 40.46 -11.38
C LEU A 15 5.69 40.34 -12.89
N SER A 16 6.76 40.12 -13.64
CA SER A 16 6.66 39.78 -15.06
C SER A 16 5.98 38.41 -15.23
N ARG A 17 5.37 38.19 -16.40
CA ARG A 17 4.73 36.90 -16.74
C ARG A 17 5.67 35.70 -16.53
N ASN A 18 6.95 35.85 -16.89
CA ASN A 18 7.94 34.79 -16.72
C ASN A 18 8.23 34.52 -15.24
N ARG A 19 8.38 35.56 -14.42
CA ARG A 19 8.55 35.43 -12.96
C ARG A 19 7.36 34.72 -12.32
N LEU A 20 6.15 35.06 -12.73
CA LEU A 20 4.94 34.38 -12.24
C LEU A 20 4.91 32.89 -12.65
N LEU A 21 5.30 32.56 -13.88
CA LEU A 21 5.37 31.16 -14.34
C LEU A 21 6.42 30.36 -13.57
N TRP A 22 7.59 30.95 -13.29
CA TRP A 22 8.61 30.30 -12.46
C TRP A 22 8.15 30.10 -11.01
N LEU A 23 7.43 31.06 -10.45
CA LEU A 23 6.81 30.90 -9.13
C LEU A 23 5.82 29.74 -9.13
N LEU A 24 4.88 29.72 -10.07
CA LEU A 24 3.84 28.69 -10.13
C LEU A 24 4.42 27.31 -10.44
N GLY A 25 5.22 27.19 -11.50
CA GLY A 25 5.82 25.92 -11.92
C GLY A 25 6.87 25.41 -10.93
N GLY A 26 7.71 26.29 -10.39
CA GLY A 26 8.68 25.92 -9.37
C GLY A 26 7.99 25.42 -8.09
N SER A 27 6.97 26.12 -7.61
CA SER A 27 6.23 25.70 -6.41
C SER A 27 5.49 24.38 -6.64
N PHE A 28 4.91 24.17 -7.83
CA PHE A 28 4.32 22.89 -8.19
C PHE A 28 5.35 21.75 -8.11
N LEU A 29 6.52 21.93 -8.75
CA LEU A 29 7.60 20.94 -8.70
C LEU A 29 8.12 20.69 -7.28
N ALA A 30 8.21 21.73 -6.45
CA ALA A 30 8.60 21.58 -5.05
C ALA A 30 7.53 20.87 -4.20
N GLY A 31 6.26 21.05 -4.53
CA GLY A 31 5.16 20.35 -3.86
C GLY A 31 5.16 18.85 -4.13
N ILE A 32 5.51 18.42 -5.34
CA ILE A 32 5.59 17.00 -5.72
C ILE A 32 6.98 16.40 -5.47
N SER A 33 7.95 17.18 -4.99
CA SER A 33 9.33 16.71 -4.88
C SER A 33 9.57 15.61 -3.84
N PRO A 34 8.81 15.52 -2.71
CA PRO A 34 8.96 14.39 -1.78
C PRO A 34 8.78 13.05 -2.51
N ASP A 35 7.71 12.92 -3.29
CA ASP A 35 7.37 11.72 -4.08
C ASP A 35 8.32 11.40 -5.25
N PHE A 36 9.40 12.15 -5.46
CA PHE A 36 10.38 11.75 -6.48
C PHE A 36 11.08 10.44 -6.11
N ASP A 37 11.01 10.03 -4.85
CA ASP A 37 11.40 8.71 -4.41
C ASP A 37 10.50 7.59 -4.94
N LEU A 38 9.29 7.88 -5.44
CA LEU A 38 8.42 6.87 -6.07
C LEU A 38 9.12 6.21 -7.25
N PHE A 39 9.93 6.95 -8.01
CA PHE A 39 10.74 6.37 -9.09
C PHE A 39 11.66 5.27 -8.54
N TYR A 40 12.28 5.49 -7.39
CA TYR A 40 13.10 4.48 -6.74
C TYR A 40 12.25 3.36 -6.11
N TYR A 41 11.20 3.70 -5.37
CA TYR A 41 10.28 2.77 -4.73
C TYR A 41 9.71 1.72 -5.69
N TYR A 42 9.29 2.15 -6.90
CA TYR A 42 8.76 1.26 -7.92
C TYR A 42 9.86 0.52 -8.69
N LEU A 43 11.03 1.15 -8.94
CA LEU A 43 12.10 0.49 -9.71
C LEU A 43 12.93 -0.51 -8.90
N ALA A 44 13.06 -0.29 -7.59
CA ALA A 44 13.86 -1.12 -6.69
C ALA A 44 13.03 -2.08 -5.84
N ASP A 45 11.72 -2.16 -6.08
CA ASP A 45 10.73 -3.01 -5.39
C ASP A 45 10.95 -3.07 -3.87
N VAL A 46 11.09 -1.90 -3.25
CA VAL A 46 11.44 -1.80 -1.82
C VAL A 46 10.23 -2.19 -0.96
N GLU A 47 10.49 -2.96 0.10
CA GLU A 47 9.50 -3.33 1.10
C GLU A 47 8.98 -2.12 1.91
N GLY A 48 7.72 -2.21 2.34
CA GLY A 48 7.08 -1.19 3.17
C GLY A 48 6.54 0.00 2.36
N SER A 49 6.43 1.15 3.01
CA SER A 49 5.89 2.37 2.38
C SER A 49 7.01 3.30 1.93
N HIS A 50 6.89 3.92 0.73
CA HIS A 50 7.82 5.00 0.33
C HIS A 50 7.85 6.16 1.35
N ARG A 51 6.79 6.33 2.14
CA ARG A 51 6.69 7.34 3.21
C ARG A 51 7.65 7.09 4.36
N GLU A 52 8.31 5.93 4.38
CA GLU A 52 9.42 5.61 5.28
C GLU A 52 10.74 6.25 4.84
N PHE A 53 10.84 6.73 3.60
CA PHE A 53 12.06 7.36 3.09
C PHE A 53 12.29 8.76 3.66
N VAL A 54 13.56 9.14 3.69
CA VAL A 54 14.04 10.43 4.23
C VAL A 54 13.40 11.64 3.55
N THR A 55 12.91 11.49 2.32
CA THR A 55 12.15 12.46 1.51
C THR A 55 10.84 12.89 2.16
N HIS A 56 10.18 12.01 2.91
CA HIS A 56 8.96 12.30 3.67
C HIS A 56 9.24 12.66 5.13
N ALA A 57 10.51 12.65 5.57
CA ALA A 57 10.86 12.95 6.95
C ALA A 57 10.85 14.47 7.24
N PRO A 58 9.91 15.00 8.04
CA PRO A 58 9.77 16.43 8.34
C PRO A 58 11.06 17.09 8.82
N VAL A 59 11.79 16.42 9.73
CA VAL A 59 13.03 16.97 10.29
C VAL A 59 14.15 17.03 9.25
N ALA A 60 14.27 16.00 8.39
CA ALA A 60 15.23 16.01 7.29
C ALA A 60 14.93 17.14 6.30
N SER A 61 13.65 17.33 5.97
CA SER A 61 13.19 18.39 5.06
C SER A 61 13.43 19.80 5.60
N VAL A 62 13.35 20.01 6.92
CA VAL A 62 13.81 21.25 7.57
C VAL A 62 15.30 21.46 7.36
N GLY A 63 16.12 20.42 7.58
CA GLY A 63 17.56 20.47 7.35
C GLY A 63 17.93 20.86 5.91
N VAL A 64 17.33 20.19 4.92
CA VAL A 64 17.52 20.49 3.48
C VAL A 64 17.10 21.92 3.16
N THR A 65 15.95 22.37 3.70
CA THR A 65 15.45 23.74 3.48
C THR A 65 16.40 24.79 4.03
N ILE A 66 16.93 24.59 5.25
CA ILE A 66 17.91 25.50 5.86
C ILE A 66 19.19 25.54 5.02
N LEU A 67 19.70 24.38 4.59
CA LEU A 67 20.89 24.30 3.75
C LEU A 67 20.71 25.06 2.43
N LEU A 68 19.58 24.84 1.74
CA LEU A 68 19.25 25.58 0.52
C LEU A 68 19.10 27.08 0.77
N ALA A 69 18.52 27.49 1.91
CA ALA A 69 18.44 28.89 2.30
C ALA A 69 19.82 29.53 2.47
N LEU A 70 20.75 28.82 3.10
CA LEU A 70 22.13 29.28 3.32
C LEU A 70 22.89 29.41 2.00
N ILE A 71 22.74 28.43 1.09
CA ILE A 71 23.31 28.51 -0.26
C ILE A 71 22.76 29.75 -0.98
N LEU A 72 21.43 29.94 -1.00
CA LEU A 72 20.82 31.10 -1.64
C LEU A 72 21.26 32.42 -1.00
N PHE A 73 21.42 32.46 0.32
CA PHE A 73 21.94 33.62 1.06
C PHE A 73 23.33 34.03 0.58
N VAL A 74 24.21 33.05 0.34
CA VAL A 74 25.60 33.25 -0.10
C VAL A 74 25.67 33.65 -1.58
N PHE A 75 24.90 33.00 -2.46
CA PHE A 75 25.05 33.16 -3.91
C PHE A 75 24.14 34.22 -4.55
N LEU A 76 22.98 34.54 -3.95
CA LEU A 76 22.06 35.55 -4.51
C LEU A 76 22.36 36.95 -3.94
N LYS A 77 23.38 37.61 -4.52
CA LYS A 77 23.82 38.98 -4.17
C LYS A 77 22.74 40.07 -4.25
N LYS A 78 21.65 39.85 -5.00
CA LYS A 78 20.53 40.81 -5.12
C LYS A 78 19.23 40.20 -4.56
N ARG A 79 18.86 40.61 -3.34
CA ARG A 79 17.62 40.18 -2.67
C ARG A 79 16.38 40.91 -3.19
N GLU A 80 16.11 40.78 -4.48
CA GLU A 80 14.82 41.23 -5.02
C GLU A 80 13.68 40.48 -4.32
N ILE A 81 12.55 41.19 -4.12
CA ILE A 81 11.32 40.64 -3.52
C ILE A 81 10.89 39.33 -4.18
N TYR A 82 11.12 39.20 -5.49
CA TYR A 82 10.84 37.99 -6.27
C TYR A 82 11.55 36.74 -5.72
N HIS A 83 12.84 36.81 -5.41
CA HIS A 83 13.58 35.63 -4.92
C HIS A 83 13.08 35.20 -3.54
N LYS A 84 12.69 36.16 -2.70
CA LYS A 84 12.08 35.87 -1.38
C LYS A 84 10.74 35.18 -1.54
N LEU A 85 9.91 35.65 -2.47
CA LEU A 85 8.62 35.02 -2.78
C LEU A 85 8.78 33.63 -3.37
N LEU A 86 9.76 33.44 -4.26
CA LEU A 86 10.05 32.14 -4.84
C LEU A 86 10.50 31.16 -3.78
N TRP A 87 11.42 31.56 -2.92
CA TRP A 87 11.86 30.69 -1.84
C TRP A 87 10.74 30.36 -0.85
N LEU A 88 9.92 31.35 -0.47
CA LEU A 88 8.75 31.13 0.38
C LEU A 88 7.73 30.19 -0.28
N SER A 89 7.48 30.33 -1.58
CA SER A 89 6.49 29.50 -2.26
C SER A 89 6.97 28.06 -2.45
N LEU A 90 8.26 27.86 -2.76
CA LEU A 90 8.87 26.53 -2.85
C LEU A 90 8.83 25.80 -1.51
N THR A 91 9.21 26.50 -0.43
CA THR A 91 9.20 25.92 0.93
C THR A 91 7.80 25.60 1.39
N LEU A 92 6.84 26.51 1.24
CA LEU A 92 5.44 26.24 1.59
C LEU A 92 4.87 25.07 0.79
N ALA A 93 5.18 24.94 -0.51
CA ALA A 93 4.69 23.84 -1.32
C ALA A 93 5.28 22.50 -0.84
N HIS A 94 6.59 22.41 -0.66
CA HIS A 94 7.26 21.22 -0.17
C HIS A 94 6.75 20.78 1.21
N PHE A 95 6.67 21.72 2.17
CA PHE A 95 6.16 21.41 3.51
C PHE A 95 4.66 21.12 3.54
N SER A 96 3.87 21.66 2.60
CA SER A 96 2.44 21.34 2.56
C SER A 96 2.20 19.86 2.24
N HIS A 97 3.03 19.27 1.38
CA HIS A 97 2.97 17.84 1.08
C HIS A 97 3.36 17.01 2.32
N ILE A 98 4.52 17.29 2.91
CA ILE A 98 4.99 16.56 4.10
C ILE A 98 4.00 16.69 5.25
N LEU A 99 3.40 17.86 5.44
CA LEU A 99 2.38 18.07 6.45
C LEU A 99 1.11 17.27 6.13
N ALA A 100 0.70 17.19 4.87
CA ALA A 100 -0.44 16.39 4.46
C ALA A 100 -0.20 14.91 4.76
N ASP A 101 0.98 14.37 4.48
CA ASP A 101 1.31 12.99 4.82
C ASP A 101 1.45 12.76 6.32
N SER A 102 2.08 13.70 7.04
CA SER A 102 2.24 13.64 8.51
C SER A 102 0.91 13.66 9.24
N LEU A 103 -0.08 14.38 8.70
CA LEU A 103 -1.43 14.38 9.22
C LEU A 103 -2.22 13.18 8.70
N GLY A 104 -1.91 12.71 7.50
CA GLY A 104 -2.70 11.76 6.76
C GLY A 104 -2.24 10.32 6.90
N ASN A 105 -1.42 9.92 5.94
CA ASN A 105 -1.02 8.53 5.71
C ASN A 105 0.05 8.00 6.67
N GLY A 106 0.73 8.89 7.39
CA GLY A 106 1.83 8.51 8.27
C GLY A 106 3.20 8.72 7.63
N VAL A 107 4.11 9.41 8.34
CA VAL A 107 5.54 9.55 7.96
C VAL A 107 6.45 9.33 9.14
N ARG A 108 7.72 9.03 8.86
CA ARG A 108 8.76 9.01 9.89
C ARG A 108 9.15 10.43 10.26
N TRP A 109 8.87 10.87 11.48
CA TRP A 109 9.27 12.20 11.92
C TRP A 109 10.79 12.35 12.02
N MET A 110 11.46 11.29 12.49
CA MET A 110 12.92 11.18 12.60
C MET A 110 13.40 10.01 11.76
N TYR A 111 14.18 10.28 10.72
CA TYR A 111 14.81 9.23 9.92
C TYR A 111 16.20 8.87 10.48
N PRO A 112 16.57 7.57 10.57
CA PRO A 112 15.76 6.40 10.25
C PRO A 112 14.92 5.89 11.44
N ASP A 113 15.18 6.32 12.66
CA ASP A 113 14.83 5.58 13.87
C ASP A 113 13.41 5.78 14.43
N SER A 114 12.47 6.39 13.70
CA SER A 114 11.08 6.53 14.14
C SER A 114 10.10 5.68 13.33
N LEU A 115 9.04 5.20 13.99
CA LEU A 115 7.85 4.65 13.35
C LEU A 115 7.12 5.68 12.46
N LEU A 116 6.11 5.21 11.73
CA LEU A 116 5.20 6.06 10.98
C LEU A 116 4.15 6.70 11.91
N TYR A 117 3.92 8.00 11.77
CA TYR A 117 2.94 8.75 12.55
C TYR A 117 1.99 9.52 11.65
N GLY A 118 0.67 9.29 11.77
CA GLY A 118 -0.39 9.99 11.03
C GLY A 118 -1.81 9.65 11.49
N LEU A 119 -2.83 10.44 11.09
CA LEU A 119 -4.24 10.21 11.49
C LEU A 119 -4.83 8.92 10.91
N ALA A 120 -4.37 8.46 9.74
CA ALA A 120 -4.73 7.16 9.20
C ALA A 120 -4.34 6.04 10.18
N LEU A 121 -3.18 6.17 10.82
CA LEU A 121 -2.70 5.28 11.88
C LEU A 121 -3.30 5.62 13.26
N ALA A 122 -4.42 6.33 13.33
CA ALA A 122 -5.07 6.64 14.61
C ALA A 122 -6.59 6.48 14.57
N HIS A 123 -7.18 6.30 13.38
CA HIS A 123 -8.63 6.28 13.25
C HIS A 123 -9.10 5.51 12.00
N PRO A 124 -9.95 4.47 12.14
CA PRO A 124 -10.37 3.59 11.03
C PRO A 124 -11.01 4.31 9.84
N PHE A 125 -11.77 5.38 10.08
CA PHE A 125 -12.34 6.19 8.98
C PHE A 125 -11.26 6.80 8.08
N PHE A 126 -10.21 7.37 8.68
CA PHE A 126 -9.14 7.97 7.90
C PHE A 126 -8.32 6.88 7.24
N ASP A 127 -7.95 5.83 7.97
CA ASP A 127 -7.26 4.66 7.42
C ASP A 127 -7.89 4.16 6.11
N LYS A 128 -9.20 3.91 6.14
CA LYS A 128 -9.96 3.45 4.97
C LYS A 128 -10.01 4.51 3.87
N ASN A 129 -10.40 5.75 4.18
CA ASN A 129 -10.78 6.73 3.16
C ASN A 129 -9.66 7.68 2.71
N PHE A 130 -8.49 7.66 3.36
CA PHE A 130 -7.48 8.70 3.15
C PHE A 130 -6.98 8.78 1.70
N PHE A 131 -6.81 7.63 1.05
CA PHE A 131 -6.40 7.57 -0.35
C PHE A 131 -7.33 8.41 -1.25
N VAL A 132 -8.64 8.19 -1.18
CA VAL A 132 -9.63 8.91 -2.00
C VAL A 132 -9.70 10.39 -1.60
N ILE A 133 -9.64 10.68 -0.30
CA ILE A 133 -9.67 12.07 0.19
C ILE A 133 -8.46 12.84 -0.35
N ASN A 134 -7.27 12.26 -0.29
CA ASN A 134 -6.04 12.90 -0.74
C ASN A 134 -6.06 13.16 -2.24
N PHE A 135 -6.34 12.13 -3.05
CA PHE A 135 -6.46 12.28 -4.50
C PHE A 135 -7.54 13.29 -4.89
N GLY A 136 -8.68 13.28 -4.19
CA GLY A 136 -9.76 14.25 -4.41
C GLY A 136 -9.33 15.71 -4.19
N LEU A 137 -8.60 15.95 -3.09
CA LEU A 137 -8.03 17.27 -2.80
C LEU A 137 -6.97 17.68 -3.83
N GLU A 138 -6.08 16.76 -4.20
CA GLU A 138 -5.03 17.00 -5.20
C GLU A 138 -5.62 17.35 -6.57
N PHE A 139 -6.62 16.60 -7.03
CA PHE A 139 -7.28 16.87 -8.29
C PHE A 139 -7.96 18.24 -8.32
N VAL A 140 -8.56 18.68 -7.20
CA VAL A 140 -9.12 20.05 -7.07
C VAL A 140 -8.01 21.11 -7.18
N ILE A 141 -6.88 20.89 -6.52
CA ILE A 141 -5.73 21.80 -6.54
C ILE A 141 -5.12 21.87 -7.95
N ILE A 142 -4.93 20.73 -8.61
CA ILE A 142 -4.41 20.63 -9.98
C ILE A 142 -5.36 21.29 -10.97
N ALA A 143 -6.67 21.05 -10.87
CA ALA A 143 -7.66 21.70 -11.71
C ALA A 143 -7.64 23.23 -11.53
N PHE A 144 -7.54 23.71 -10.29
CA PHE A 144 -7.36 25.14 -9.99
C PHE A 144 -6.06 25.67 -10.60
N PHE A 145 -4.94 24.96 -10.48
CA PHE A 145 -3.66 25.34 -11.04
C PHE A 145 -3.71 25.44 -12.58
N LEU A 146 -4.19 24.39 -13.26
CA LEU A 146 -4.33 24.35 -14.72
C LEU A 146 -5.27 25.45 -15.22
N PHE A 147 -6.36 25.71 -14.50
CA PHE A 147 -7.26 26.82 -14.81
C PHE A 147 -6.53 28.16 -14.83
N HIS A 148 -5.71 28.44 -13.81
CA HIS A 148 -4.99 29.71 -13.68
C HIS A 148 -3.82 29.82 -14.66
N VAL A 149 -2.97 28.81 -14.75
CA VAL A 149 -1.82 28.78 -15.67
C VAL A 149 -2.28 28.84 -17.13
N GLY A 150 -3.35 28.12 -17.47
CA GLY A 150 -3.93 28.11 -18.82
C GLY A 150 -4.32 29.50 -19.33
N ARG A 151 -4.73 30.43 -18.45
CA ARG A 151 -5.02 31.84 -18.84
C ARG A 151 -3.79 32.59 -19.31
N TYR A 152 -2.63 32.24 -18.76
CA TYR A 152 -1.37 32.91 -19.05
C TYR A 152 -0.62 32.25 -20.18
N VAL A 153 -0.72 30.94 -20.36
CA VAL A 153 0.00 30.21 -21.41
C VAL A 153 -0.75 30.28 -22.74
N VAL A 154 -2.06 30.08 -22.73
CA VAL A 154 -2.87 29.93 -23.96
C VAL A 154 -3.58 31.22 -24.32
N ARG A 155 -3.11 31.84 -25.41
CA ARG A 155 -3.60 33.13 -25.90
C ARG A 155 -4.99 33.03 -26.54
N SER A 156 -5.24 31.95 -27.29
CA SER A 156 -6.52 31.76 -27.98
C SER A 156 -7.64 31.40 -27.00
N GLN A 157 -8.75 32.15 -27.07
CA GLN A 157 -9.91 31.91 -26.22
C GLN A 157 -10.59 30.56 -26.51
N ALA A 158 -10.58 30.10 -27.77
CA ALA A 158 -11.14 28.81 -28.15
C ALA A 158 -10.33 27.66 -27.54
N TRP A 159 -9.01 27.68 -27.72
CA TRP A 159 -8.10 26.68 -27.13
C TRP A 159 -8.14 26.67 -25.60
N ARG A 160 -8.29 27.85 -24.97
CA ARG A 160 -8.45 27.93 -23.52
C ARG A 160 -9.75 27.28 -23.04
N ARG A 161 -10.87 27.47 -23.76
CA ARG A 161 -12.14 26.77 -23.44
C ARG A 161 -12.00 25.27 -23.61
N LEU A 162 -11.39 24.81 -24.70
CA LEU A 162 -11.14 23.38 -24.94
C LEU A 162 -10.28 22.76 -23.85
N LEU A 163 -9.20 23.43 -23.43
CA LEU A 163 -8.36 22.96 -22.33
C LEU A 163 -9.12 22.88 -21.00
N TYR A 164 -10.02 23.82 -20.71
CA TYR A 164 -10.83 23.76 -19.50
C TYR A 164 -11.85 22.63 -19.54
N VAL A 165 -12.51 22.41 -20.68
CA VAL A 165 -13.40 21.26 -20.85
C VAL A 165 -12.62 19.96 -20.70
N ALA A 166 -11.46 19.85 -21.36
CA ALA A 166 -10.60 18.68 -21.24
C ALA A 166 -10.12 18.45 -19.80
N ALA A 167 -9.73 19.50 -19.07
CA ALA A 167 -9.31 19.40 -17.68
C ALA A 167 -10.46 18.98 -16.75
N VAL A 168 -11.67 19.51 -16.96
CA VAL A 168 -12.85 19.09 -16.18
C VAL A 168 -13.24 17.65 -16.48
N LEU A 169 -13.19 17.23 -17.75
CA LEU A 169 -13.44 15.83 -18.10
C LEU A 169 -12.39 14.91 -17.50
N ALA A 170 -11.10 15.27 -17.60
CA ALA A 170 -10.01 14.53 -16.98
C ALA A 170 -10.18 14.43 -15.45
N PHE A 171 -10.60 15.51 -14.80
CA PHE A 171 -10.94 15.53 -13.38
C PHE A 171 -12.07 14.54 -13.07
N VAL A 172 -13.23 14.66 -13.74
CA VAL A 172 -14.38 13.79 -13.47
C VAL A 172 -14.06 12.32 -13.74
N CYS A 173 -13.37 12.02 -14.85
CA CYS A 173 -12.97 10.65 -15.16
C CYS A 173 -11.91 10.13 -14.18
N GLY A 174 -10.95 10.96 -13.77
CA GLY A 174 -9.91 10.60 -12.81
C GLY A 174 -10.48 10.30 -11.42
N GLU A 175 -11.39 11.13 -10.93
CA GLU A 175 -12.13 10.90 -9.68
C GLU A 175 -12.94 9.62 -9.74
N ALA A 176 -13.72 9.42 -10.82
CA ALA A 176 -14.49 8.19 -11.00
C ALA A 176 -13.60 6.95 -11.02
N LEU A 177 -12.41 7.05 -11.61
CA LEU A 177 -11.41 5.97 -11.62
C LEU A 177 -10.86 5.70 -10.22
N VAL A 178 -10.45 6.73 -9.47
CA VAL A 178 -9.92 6.58 -8.10
C VAL A 178 -10.97 6.01 -7.16
N ILE A 179 -12.21 6.49 -7.25
CA ILE A 179 -13.34 5.93 -6.47
C ILE A 179 -13.58 4.48 -6.89
N GLY A 180 -13.56 4.18 -8.19
CA GLY A 180 -13.70 2.82 -8.70
C GLY A 180 -12.63 1.87 -8.15
N ILE A 181 -11.36 2.29 -8.19
CA ILE A 181 -10.24 1.55 -7.60
C ILE A 181 -10.50 1.32 -6.11
N HIS A 182 -10.75 2.39 -5.35
CA HIS A 182 -10.96 2.29 -3.90
C HIS A 182 -12.10 1.34 -3.51
N LEU A 183 -13.22 1.35 -4.25
CA LEU A 183 -14.36 0.47 -3.98
C LEU A 183 -14.11 -1.00 -4.34
N ASN A 184 -13.08 -1.28 -5.16
CA ASN A 184 -12.77 -2.63 -5.64
C ASN A 184 -11.32 -3.03 -5.34
N SER A 185 -10.66 -2.35 -4.40
CA SER A 185 -9.32 -2.68 -3.94
C SER A 185 -9.41 -3.16 -2.50
N PHE A 186 -8.62 -4.17 -2.16
CA PHE A 186 -8.47 -4.56 -0.77
C PHE A 186 -7.72 -3.50 0.02
N GLN A 187 -8.26 -3.17 1.18
CA GLN A 187 -7.73 -2.15 2.07
C GLN A 187 -7.34 -2.81 3.37
N THR A 188 -6.11 -3.31 3.42
CA THR A 188 -5.50 -3.70 4.70
C THR A 188 -5.38 -2.45 5.56
N SER A 189 -5.76 -2.56 6.83
CA SER A 189 -5.63 -1.49 7.80
C SER A 189 -4.16 -1.06 7.92
N GLY A 190 -3.88 0.23 7.75
CA GLY A 190 -2.54 0.77 7.94
C GLY A 190 -2.03 0.55 9.37
N MET A 191 -2.94 0.45 10.35
CA MET A 191 -2.60 0.09 11.72
C MET A 191 -2.11 -1.33 11.85
N VAL A 192 -2.72 -2.28 11.16
CA VAL A 192 -2.30 -3.69 11.19
C VAL A 192 -0.89 -3.80 10.64
N TYR A 193 -0.59 -3.14 9.52
CA TYR A 193 0.68 -3.31 8.83
C TYR A 193 1.82 -2.44 9.38
N HIS A 194 1.54 -1.17 9.64
CA HIS A 194 2.53 -0.14 9.95
C HIS A 194 2.42 0.42 11.38
N GLY A 195 1.48 -0.08 12.17
CA GLY A 195 1.38 0.21 13.59
C GLY A 195 2.48 -0.47 14.41
N ASP A 196 2.35 -0.32 15.72
CA ASP A 196 3.21 -0.87 16.77
C ASP A 196 2.22 -1.23 17.90
N ILE A 197 1.72 -2.47 17.87
CA ILE A 197 0.61 -2.93 18.73
C ILE A 197 1.08 -3.08 20.18
N ASP A 198 2.26 -3.64 20.39
CA ASP A 198 2.81 -3.95 21.71
C ASP A 198 3.63 -2.78 22.31
N GLY A 199 4.08 -1.83 21.47
CA GLY A 199 4.79 -0.63 21.87
C GLY A 199 6.31 -0.81 21.98
N ASP A 200 6.90 -1.83 21.35
CA ASP A 200 8.33 -2.13 21.42
C ASP A 200 9.20 -1.30 20.44
N HIS A 201 8.55 -0.48 19.60
CA HIS A 201 9.14 0.35 18.54
C HIS A 201 9.58 -0.40 17.26
N VAL A 202 9.14 -1.64 17.09
CA VAL A 202 9.13 -2.37 15.84
C VAL A 202 7.76 -2.16 15.18
N SER A 203 7.73 -2.08 13.85
CA SER A 203 6.44 -2.01 13.14
C SER A 203 5.90 -3.42 12.99
N ASN A 204 4.61 -3.65 13.20
CA ASN A 204 3.97 -4.97 13.13
C ASN A 204 4.43 -5.82 11.93
N VAL A 205 4.49 -5.26 10.71
CA VAL A 205 4.95 -6.00 9.53
C VAL A 205 6.35 -6.60 9.67
N ARG A 206 7.23 -5.99 10.48
CA ARG A 206 8.61 -6.44 10.75
C ARG A 206 8.77 -7.11 12.11
N ASP A 207 7.66 -7.34 12.79
CA ASP A 207 7.64 -7.90 14.13
C ASP A 207 7.35 -9.41 14.08
N THR A 208 8.05 -10.16 14.92
CA THR A 208 7.87 -11.61 15.07
C THR A 208 7.02 -11.97 16.30
N ASP A 209 6.61 -10.98 17.09
CA ASP A 209 5.80 -11.08 18.32
C ASP A 209 4.90 -9.84 18.41
N VAL A 210 3.93 -9.74 17.49
CA VAL A 210 3.17 -8.50 17.19
C VAL A 210 2.37 -7.97 18.38
N ASP A 211 1.90 -8.84 19.26
CA ASP A 211 1.14 -8.46 20.45
C ASP A 211 1.98 -8.38 21.74
N GLY A 212 3.24 -8.82 21.67
CA GLY A 212 4.24 -8.73 22.72
C GLY A 212 3.99 -9.67 23.91
N ASP A 213 3.28 -10.78 23.69
CA ASP A 213 2.99 -11.76 24.75
C ASP A 213 4.17 -12.73 25.01
N GLY A 214 5.16 -12.74 24.11
CA GLY A 214 6.36 -13.56 24.17
C GLY A 214 6.26 -14.89 23.41
N ILE A 215 5.15 -15.14 22.71
CA ILE A 215 4.93 -16.28 21.82
C ILE A 215 5.15 -15.81 20.38
N PRO A 216 6.03 -16.46 19.59
CA PRO A 216 6.21 -16.06 18.20
C PRO A 216 4.91 -16.16 17.40
N ASN A 217 4.62 -15.18 16.53
CA ASN A 217 3.35 -15.04 15.79
C ASN A 217 2.80 -16.35 15.20
N VAL A 218 3.67 -17.17 14.59
CA VAL A 218 3.24 -18.43 13.94
C VAL A 218 2.89 -19.56 14.89
N MET A 219 3.26 -19.41 16.16
CA MET A 219 2.99 -20.34 17.25
C MET A 219 1.87 -19.84 18.16
N ASP A 220 1.47 -18.58 17.99
CA ASP A 220 0.39 -17.96 18.74
C ASP A 220 -0.96 -18.30 18.10
N ALA A 221 -2.00 -18.43 18.92
CA ALA A 221 -3.38 -18.62 18.49
C ALA A 221 -4.10 -17.29 18.20
N ASP A 222 -3.61 -16.17 18.72
CA ASP A 222 -4.15 -14.81 18.57
C ASP A 222 -2.96 -13.82 18.41
N ALA A 223 -2.23 -13.93 17.29
CA ALA A 223 -0.94 -13.27 17.11
C ALA A 223 -0.99 -11.74 17.05
N ASN A 224 -2.19 -11.14 17.03
CA ASN A 224 -2.37 -9.69 17.09
C ASN A 224 -3.04 -9.23 18.41
N GLY A 225 -3.32 -10.16 19.33
CA GLY A 225 -3.90 -9.92 20.65
C GLY A 225 -5.28 -9.27 20.64
N ASN A 226 -6.06 -9.45 19.57
CA ASN A 226 -7.35 -8.76 19.41
C ASN A 226 -8.54 -9.52 20.04
N GLY A 227 -8.31 -10.75 20.50
CA GLY A 227 -9.30 -11.63 21.12
C GLY A 227 -10.09 -12.50 20.14
N LEU A 228 -9.73 -12.50 18.86
CA LEU A 228 -10.18 -13.45 17.85
C LEU A 228 -9.03 -14.43 17.54
N THR A 229 -9.37 -15.64 17.11
CA THR A 229 -8.31 -16.56 16.66
C THR A 229 -7.74 -16.09 15.32
N ASN A 230 -6.50 -16.49 15.03
CA ASN A 230 -5.87 -16.25 13.73
C ASN A 230 -6.71 -16.75 12.55
N GLU A 231 -7.44 -17.85 12.75
CA GLU A 231 -8.43 -18.36 11.80
C GLU A 231 -9.55 -17.36 11.55
N GLU A 232 -10.21 -16.88 12.62
CA GLU A 232 -11.34 -15.97 12.52
C GLU A 232 -10.94 -14.69 11.77
N ASP A 233 -9.75 -14.17 12.03
CA ASP A 233 -9.19 -13.02 11.31
C ASP A 233 -8.90 -13.33 9.83
N ALA A 234 -8.29 -14.47 9.53
CA ALA A 234 -8.01 -14.86 8.16
C ALA A 234 -9.29 -15.06 7.33
N LEU A 235 -10.31 -15.71 7.90
CA LEU A 235 -11.60 -15.91 7.26
C LEU A 235 -12.34 -14.58 7.05
N ALA A 236 -12.33 -13.68 8.04
CA ALA A 236 -12.90 -12.35 7.90
C ALA A 236 -12.18 -11.53 6.81
N ALA A 237 -10.85 -11.64 6.73
CA ALA A 237 -10.08 -11.00 5.67
C ALA A 237 -10.48 -11.53 4.29
N LEU A 238 -10.64 -12.84 4.12
CA LEU A 238 -11.08 -13.47 2.87
C LEU A 238 -12.49 -13.01 2.44
N ASP A 239 -13.42 -12.87 3.37
CA ASP A 239 -14.74 -12.31 3.07
C ASP A 239 -14.63 -10.87 2.54
N ASP A 240 -13.78 -10.04 3.15
CA ASP A 240 -13.46 -8.68 2.70
C ASP A 240 -12.74 -8.65 1.33
N MET A 241 -12.14 -9.76 0.88
CA MET A 241 -11.52 -9.88 -0.44
C MET A 241 -12.55 -10.15 -1.55
N THR A 242 -13.79 -10.51 -1.21
CA THR A 242 -14.81 -10.81 -2.20
C THR A 242 -15.14 -9.57 -3.03
N GLY A 243 -15.08 -9.71 -4.36
CA GLY A 243 -15.33 -8.59 -5.30
C GLY A 243 -14.16 -7.63 -5.51
N VAL A 244 -13.00 -7.85 -4.87
CA VAL A 244 -11.77 -7.11 -5.17
C VAL A 244 -11.27 -7.44 -6.58
N TRP A 245 -10.73 -6.45 -7.28
CA TRP A 245 -10.18 -6.63 -8.61
C TRP A 245 -8.87 -7.42 -8.60
N HIS A 246 -8.79 -8.36 -9.54
CA HIS A 246 -7.56 -9.07 -9.84
C HIS A 246 -6.59 -8.18 -10.63
N ASP A 247 -5.28 -8.29 -10.36
CA ASP A 247 -4.24 -7.58 -11.10
C ASP A 247 -4.21 -8.03 -12.58
N PRO A 248 -4.62 -7.17 -13.54
CA PRO A 248 -4.66 -7.55 -14.95
C PRO A 248 -3.28 -7.78 -15.57
N LEU A 249 -2.21 -7.41 -14.88
CA LEU A 249 -0.83 -7.52 -15.33
C LEU A 249 -0.06 -8.65 -14.65
N ASN A 250 -0.68 -9.43 -13.75
CA ASN A 250 -0.02 -10.52 -13.01
C ASN A 250 1.32 -10.09 -12.39
N GLY A 251 1.36 -8.93 -11.72
CA GLY A 251 2.56 -8.42 -11.06
C GLY A 251 3.62 -7.90 -12.04
N SER A 252 3.32 -7.81 -13.35
CA SER A 252 4.18 -7.10 -14.29
C SER A 252 3.99 -5.58 -14.17
N PHE A 253 4.94 -4.81 -14.72
CA PHE A 253 4.95 -3.34 -14.66
C PHE A 253 5.02 -2.80 -13.21
N LEU A 254 6.10 -3.17 -12.49
CA LEU A 254 6.46 -2.65 -11.17
C LEU A 254 5.40 -2.91 -10.09
N ASN A 255 4.66 -4.04 -10.19
CA ASN A 255 3.66 -4.43 -9.20
C ASN A 255 2.61 -3.31 -8.94
N MET A 256 2.30 -2.52 -9.96
CA MET A 256 1.51 -1.30 -9.78
C MET A 256 0.10 -1.58 -9.25
N PHE A 257 -0.59 -2.58 -9.81
CA PHE A 257 -1.96 -2.88 -9.41
C PHE A 257 -2.02 -3.55 -8.04
N THR A 258 -1.08 -4.44 -7.71
CA THR A 258 -1.00 -5.04 -6.36
C THR A 258 -0.73 -4.02 -5.27
N ARG A 259 0.07 -2.99 -5.58
CA ARG A 259 0.31 -1.83 -4.72
C ARG A 259 -0.91 -0.91 -4.60
N LEU A 260 -1.84 -0.96 -5.54
CA LEU A 260 -3.15 -0.30 -5.47
C LEU A 260 -4.21 -1.16 -4.74
N GLY A 261 -3.83 -2.31 -4.18
CA GLY A 261 -4.74 -3.19 -3.44
C GLY A 261 -5.48 -4.21 -4.32
N PHE A 262 -5.04 -4.43 -5.56
CA PHE A 262 -5.53 -5.52 -6.40
C PHE A 262 -4.84 -6.80 -5.95
N PHE A 263 -5.45 -7.96 -6.22
CA PHE A 263 -4.84 -9.23 -5.86
C PHE A 263 -4.11 -9.90 -7.01
N LEU A 264 -2.92 -10.38 -6.69
CA LEU A 264 -2.40 -11.61 -7.28
C LEU A 264 -3.03 -12.79 -6.57
N HIS A 265 -3.27 -13.89 -7.28
CA HIS A 265 -3.78 -15.11 -6.65
C HIS A 265 -2.85 -15.61 -5.53
N SER A 266 -1.53 -15.49 -5.71
CA SER A 266 -0.54 -15.86 -4.69
C SER A 266 -0.56 -14.94 -3.46
N ASP A 267 -1.06 -13.71 -3.58
CA ASP A 267 -1.11 -12.75 -2.47
C ASP A 267 -2.24 -13.03 -1.47
N VAL A 268 -3.26 -13.80 -1.85
CA VAL A 268 -4.48 -13.91 -1.06
C VAL A 268 -4.21 -14.52 0.31
N VAL A 269 -3.47 -15.63 0.37
CA VAL A 269 -3.14 -16.27 1.64
C VAL A 269 -2.28 -15.35 2.50
N HIS A 270 -1.29 -14.68 1.91
CA HIS A 270 -0.48 -13.72 2.64
C HIS A 270 -1.33 -12.61 3.28
N ARG A 271 -2.22 -12.02 2.49
CA ARG A 271 -3.06 -10.90 2.96
C ARG A 271 -4.19 -11.32 3.90
N ALA A 272 -4.62 -12.58 3.84
CA ALA A 272 -5.58 -13.11 4.79
C ALA A 272 -4.97 -13.15 6.19
N TYR A 273 -3.75 -13.68 6.30
CA TYR A 273 -3.02 -13.79 7.56
C TYR A 273 -2.35 -12.50 8.03
N ASP A 274 -2.10 -11.52 7.15
CA ASP A 274 -1.68 -10.19 7.57
C ASP A 274 -2.64 -9.58 8.63
N ARG A 275 -3.95 -9.86 8.52
CA ARG A 275 -4.95 -9.38 9.50
C ARG A 275 -4.79 -10.03 10.86
N ALA A 276 -4.43 -11.31 10.88
CA ALA A 276 -4.14 -12.07 12.10
C ALA A 276 -2.80 -11.68 12.75
N GLY A 277 -2.01 -10.76 12.16
CA GLY A 277 -0.67 -10.42 12.66
C GLY A 277 0.43 -11.36 12.16
N ILE A 278 0.10 -12.34 11.31
CA ILE A 278 1.09 -13.28 10.76
C ILE A 278 1.57 -12.77 9.40
N PHE A 279 2.65 -11.99 9.42
CA PHE A 279 3.29 -11.45 8.21
C PHE A 279 4.31 -12.43 7.65
N PHE A 280 3.88 -13.35 6.78
CA PHE A 280 4.77 -14.37 6.20
C PHE A 280 6.02 -13.81 5.51
N LEU A 281 5.97 -12.55 5.03
CA LEU A 281 7.16 -11.89 4.49
C LEU A 281 8.30 -11.85 5.51
N THR A 282 7.98 -11.46 6.74
CA THR A 282 8.93 -11.39 7.85
C THR A 282 9.24 -12.76 8.40
N GLU A 283 8.23 -13.61 8.56
CA GLU A 283 8.43 -14.97 9.09
C GLU A 283 9.38 -15.80 8.21
N ILE A 284 9.17 -15.81 6.90
CA ILE A 284 10.03 -16.50 5.92
C ILE A 284 11.40 -15.81 5.86
N GLY A 285 11.42 -14.47 5.90
CA GLY A 285 12.66 -13.69 5.91
C GLY A 285 13.57 -14.03 7.08
N GLU A 286 13.03 -14.12 8.30
CA GLU A 286 13.78 -14.52 9.49
C GLU A 286 14.14 -16.01 9.46
N ASP A 287 13.24 -16.91 9.00
CA ASP A 287 13.54 -18.33 8.84
C ASP A 287 14.77 -18.56 7.94
N SER A 288 14.81 -17.84 6.81
CA SER A 288 15.89 -17.93 5.82
C SER A 288 17.26 -17.46 6.34
N LYS A 289 17.28 -16.54 7.32
CA LYS A 289 18.54 -16.06 7.93
C LYS A 289 19.14 -17.10 8.89
N VAL A 290 18.28 -17.91 9.50
CA VAL A 290 18.70 -18.92 10.49
C VAL A 290 19.07 -20.24 9.82
N ARG A 291 18.39 -20.61 8.73
CA ARG A 291 18.59 -21.88 8.03
C ARG A 291 19.47 -21.72 6.78
N GLU A 292 20.67 -22.29 6.80
CA GLU A 292 21.56 -22.28 5.63
C GLU A 292 21.17 -23.30 4.53
N ASP A 293 20.29 -24.28 4.84
CA ASP A 293 19.89 -25.39 3.97
C ASP A 293 18.39 -25.39 3.63
N HIS A 294 17.84 -24.22 3.29
CA HIS A 294 16.46 -24.09 2.84
C HIS A 294 16.29 -24.27 1.32
N ASP A 295 15.13 -24.79 0.90
CA ASP A 295 14.76 -24.90 -0.53
C ASP A 295 13.97 -23.69 -1.05
N TYR A 296 14.02 -22.54 -0.35
CA TYR A 296 13.38 -21.31 -0.82
C TYR A 296 13.87 -20.90 -2.22
N VAL A 297 12.94 -20.42 -3.03
CA VAL A 297 13.14 -20.06 -4.43
C VAL A 297 13.13 -18.54 -4.58
N GLY A 298 14.01 -18.02 -5.42
CA GLY A 298 14.06 -16.60 -5.79
C GLY A 298 14.90 -15.74 -4.84
N ASN A 299 14.74 -14.43 -4.96
CA ASN A 299 15.38 -13.46 -4.08
C ASN A 299 14.45 -13.13 -2.91
N LEU A 300 14.76 -13.63 -1.71
CA LEU A 300 13.93 -13.41 -0.52
C LEU A 300 13.91 -11.96 0.01
N ALA A 301 14.73 -11.07 -0.57
CA ALA A 301 14.60 -9.63 -0.36
C ALA A 301 13.54 -8.98 -1.29
N ASP A 302 12.94 -9.75 -2.21
CA ASP A 302 11.84 -9.34 -3.07
C ASP A 302 10.55 -9.98 -2.57
N ALA A 303 9.61 -9.15 -2.10
CA ALA A 303 8.34 -9.60 -1.57
C ALA A 303 7.55 -10.47 -2.57
N LYS A 304 7.70 -10.26 -3.87
CA LYS A 304 7.05 -11.08 -4.89
C LYS A 304 7.55 -12.52 -4.85
N ASP A 305 8.85 -12.71 -4.70
CA ASP A 305 9.46 -14.04 -4.65
C ASP A 305 9.11 -14.72 -3.32
N VAL A 306 9.02 -13.98 -2.21
CA VAL A 306 8.60 -14.54 -0.91
C VAL A 306 7.15 -15.04 -0.95
N ARG A 307 6.26 -14.34 -1.66
CA ARG A 307 4.81 -14.62 -1.66
C ARG A 307 4.34 -15.77 -2.55
N ILE A 308 5.27 -16.56 -3.11
CA ILE A 308 4.90 -17.71 -3.92
C ILE A 308 4.53 -18.90 -3.02
N ALA A 309 3.58 -19.71 -3.48
CA ALA A 309 3.12 -20.87 -2.73
C ALA A 309 4.24 -21.86 -2.37
N ALA A 310 5.28 -21.97 -3.22
CA ALA A 310 6.41 -22.87 -2.97
C ALA A 310 7.24 -22.45 -1.74
N ASN A 311 7.44 -21.15 -1.54
CA ASN A 311 8.16 -20.63 -0.37
C ASN A 311 7.32 -20.77 0.89
N LEU A 312 6.01 -20.57 0.79
CA LEU A 312 5.11 -20.85 1.89
C LEU A 312 5.13 -22.35 2.25
N PHE A 313 5.08 -23.24 1.28
CA PHE A 313 5.15 -24.69 1.52
C PHE A 313 6.45 -25.10 2.20
N GLU A 314 7.60 -24.60 1.71
CA GLU A 314 8.91 -24.89 2.32
C GLU A 314 8.99 -24.36 3.75
N PHE A 315 8.39 -23.19 4.03
CA PHE A 315 8.29 -22.64 5.38
C PHE A 315 7.51 -23.53 6.35
N PHE A 316 6.35 -24.05 5.92
CA PHE A 316 5.55 -24.96 6.76
C PHE A 316 6.28 -26.30 6.97
N LYS A 317 6.90 -26.84 5.91
CA LYS A 317 7.72 -28.05 5.98
C LYS A 317 8.91 -27.88 6.94
N SER A 318 9.53 -26.71 6.88
CA SER A 318 10.68 -26.31 7.69
C SER A 318 10.39 -26.37 9.20
N ARG A 319 9.16 -26.03 9.60
CA ARG A 319 8.73 -25.90 10.99
C ARG A 319 7.90 -27.08 11.51
N ASP A 320 7.84 -28.18 10.76
CA ASP A 320 7.02 -29.36 11.10
C ASP A 320 5.52 -29.01 11.27
N LEU A 321 5.06 -28.02 10.50
CA LEU A 321 3.67 -27.55 10.50
C LEU A 321 2.82 -28.24 9.42
N LEU A 322 3.41 -29.17 8.67
CA LEU A 322 2.69 -29.96 7.67
C LEU A 322 1.97 -31.16 8.30
N VAL A 323 0.72 -31.36 7.91
CA VAL A 323 -0.14 -32.47 8.35
C VAL A 323 -0.55 -33.30 7.14
N GLU A 324 -0.53 -34.64 7.28
CA GLU A 324 -0.71 -35.58 6.16
C GLU A 324 -2.17 -35.97 5.86
N SER A 325 -3.17 -35.61 6.68
CA SER A 325 -4.53 -36.17 6.55
C SER A 325 -5.68 -35.15 6.49
N ILE A 326 -6.62 -35.39 5.58
CA ILE A 326 -7.87 -34.63 5.40
C ILE A 326 -8.87 -34.81 6.56
N GLU A 327 -8.81 -35.93 7.27
CA GLU A 327 -9.72 -36.22 8.41
C GLU A 327 -9.39 -35.38 9.64
N SER A 328 -8.23 -34.71 9.63
CA SER A 328 -7.78 -33.80 10.68
C SER A 328 -7.87 -32.33 10.29
N SER A 329 -8.24 -31.96 9.06
CA SER A 329 -8.23 -30.55 8.65
C SER A 329 -9.29 -29.74 9.41
N GLU A 330 -8.89 -28.57 9.91
CA GLU A 330 -9.73 -27.61 10.61
C GLU A 330 -9.90 -26.34 9.76
N PRO A 331 -11.02 -25.62 9.90
CA PRO A 331 -11.12 -24.24 9.43
C PRO A 331 -9.86 -23.42 9.80
N GLY A 332 -9.37 -22.62 8.86
CA GLY A 332 -8.11 -21.89 9.02
C GLY A 332 -6.83 -22.69 8.74
N ASP A 333 -6.90 -23.98 8.42
CA ASP A 333 -5.75 -24.68 7.86
C ASP A 333 -5.46 -24.21 6.42
N LEU A 334 -4.21 -24.32 5.98
CA LEU A 334 -3.78 -24.09 4.61
C LEU A 334 -3.72 -25.39 3.81
N ALA A 335 -4.46 -25.47 2.70
CA ALA A 335 -4.40 -26.62 1.79
C ALA A 335 -3.35 -26.40 0.70
N PHE A 336 -2.32 -27.27 0.63
CA PHE A 336 -1.29 -27.22 -0.40
C PHE A 336 -1.55 -28.23 -1.53
N ILE A 337 -1.63 -27.71 -2.76
CA ILE A 337 -1.95 -28.50 -3.96
C ILE A 337 -0.73 -28.58 -4.87
N ASP A 338 -0.55 -29.72 -5.53
CA ASP A 338 0.51 -29.97 -6.51
C ASP A 338 1.92 -29.65 -5.94
N ASN A 339 2.23 -30.23 -4.76
CA ASN A 339 3.50 -30.06 -4.05
C ASN A 339 3.85 -28.59 -3.75
N GLY A 340 2.88 -27.80 -3.29
CA GLY A 340 3.10 -26.41 -2.87
C GLY A 340 3.06 -25.40 -4.01
N ARG A 341 2.50 -25.73 -5.17
CA ARG A 341 2.30 -24.76 -6.27
C ARG A 341 1.09 -23.85 -6.07
N MET A 342 0.09 -24.32 -5.32
CA MET A 342 -1.08 -23.54 -4.96
C MET A 342 -1.39 -23.74 -3.48
N VAL A 343 -1.95 -22.71 -2.86
CA VAL A 343 -2.35 -22.71 -1.45
C VAL A 343 -3.72 -22.05 -1.30
N GLY A 344 -4.58 -22.62 -0.46
CA GLY A 344 -5.91 -22.06 -0.13
C GLY A 344 -6.20 -22.21 1.36
N VAL A 345 -7.22 -21.52 1.87
CA VAL A 345 -7.61 -21.57 3.29
C VAL A 345 -8.86 -22.44 3.44
N VAL A 346 -8.86 -23.32 4.44
CA VAL A 346 -10.00 -24.17 4.80
C VAL A 346 -11.04 -23.33 5.54
N SER A 347 -12.32 -23.49 5.25
CA SER A 347 -13.41 -22.76 5.94
C SER A 347 -14.65 -23.62 6.19
N GLU A 348 -15.36 -23.34 7.28
CA GLU A 348 -16.63 -24.01 7.62
C GLU A 348 -17.83 -23.52 6.78
N HIS A 349 -17.70 -22.34 6.16
CA HIS A 349 -18.66 -21.74 5.23
C HIS A 349 -17.90 -21.16 4.04
N ALA A 350 -18.34 -21.50 2.83
CA ALA A 350 -17.93 -20.76 1.64
C ALA A 350 -18.58 -19.37 1.70
N PRO A 351 -17.85 -18.27 1.45
CA PRO A 351 -18.49 -17.08 0.88
C PRO A 351 -19.20 -17.53 -0.41
N ASP A 352 -20.27 -16.87 -0.82
CA ASP A 352 -21.00 -17.15 -2.09
C ASP A 352 -20.10 -17.05 -3.37
N SER A 353 -18.77 -16.97 -3.23
CA SER A 353 -17.75 -17.22 -4.23
C SER A 353 -17.67 -18.70 -4.64
N GLY A 354 -18.77 -19.24 -5.17
CA GLY A 354 -18.77 -20.16 -6.30
C GLY A 354 -17.95 -21.45 -6.24
N PHE A 355 -17.94 -22.20 -5.13
CA PHE A 355 -17.61 -23.63 -5.15
C PHE A 355 -18.52 -24.45 -4.23
N GLY A 356 -19.22 -25.43 -4.83
CA GLY A 356 -19.81 -26.58 -4.14
C GLY A 356 -21.11 -26.34 -3.36
N ASP A 357 -22.16 -27.04 -3.77
CA ASP A 357 -23.40 -27.25 -3.00
C ASP A 357 -23.09 -28.25 -1.87
N HIS A 358 -22.31 -27.83 -0.87
CA HIS A 358 -22.05 -28.62 0.33
C HIS A 358 -23.17 -28.38 1.34
N GLY A 359 -23.73 -29.47 1.87
CA GLY A 359 -24.76 -29.40 2.89
C GLY A 359 -24.23 -28.70 4.16
N PRO A 360 -25.12 -28.08 4.97
CA PRO A 360 -24.70 -27.41 6.20
C PRO A 360 -23.98 -28.39 7.14
N GLY A 361 -22.69 -28.14 7.42
CA GLY A 361 -21.92 -28.84 8.46
C GLY A 361 -20.73 -29.69 7.99
N GLU A 362 -20.28 -29.63 6.73
CA GLU A 362 -19.01 -30.23 6.28
C GLU A 362 -17.95 -29.14 6.06
N PRO A 363 -16.66 -29.37 6.45
CA PRO A 363 -15.59 -28.42 6.16
C PRO A 363 -15.42 -28.27 4.64
N SER A 364 -15.44 -27.02 4.18
CA SER A 364 -15.25 -26.63 2.78
C SER A 364 -13.87 -26.01 2.61
N ILE A 365 -13.31 -26.01 1.40
CA ILE A 365 -12.04 -25.32 1.12
C ILE A 365 -12.36 -24.09 0.31
N THR A 366 -12.16 -22.91 0.89
CA THR A 366 -12.22 -21.67 0.13
C THR A 366 -10.90 -21.51 -0.60
N MET A 367 -10.83 -22.12 -1.79
CA MET A 367 -9.68 -21.96 -2.65
C MET A 367 -9.76 -20.64 -3.41
N VAL A 368 -8.76 -19.78 -3.20
CA VAL A 368 -8.40 -18.79 -4.22
C VAL A 368 -7.37 -19.44 -5.13
N VAL A 369 -7.86 -20.12 -6.16
CA VAL A 369 -7.03 -20.92 -7.06
C VAL A 369 -6.16 -20.00 -7.93
N PRO A 370 -4.83 -20.11 -7.87
CA PRO A 370 -3.93 -19.48 -8.83
C PRO A 370 -3.98 -20.26 -10.13
N THR A 371 -4.52 -19.67 -11.20
CA THR A 371 -4.17 -20.15 -12.55
C THR A 371 -3.19 -19.18 -13.18
N GLU A 372 -1.94 -19.62 -13.37
CA GLU A 372 -0.90 -18.91 -14.15
C GLU A 372 -1.34 -18.62 -15.61
N GLU A 373 -2.45 -19.20 -16.07
CA GLU A 373 -3.04 -18.90 -17.37
C GLU A 373 -4.13 -17.84 -17.31
N VAL A 374 -3.83 -16.71 -17.94
CA VAL A 374 -4.74 -15.62 -18.30
C VAL A 374 -5.96 -16.17 -19.06
N MET A 375 -7.11 -16.33 -18.41
CA MET A 375 -8.47 -16.31 -19.00
C MET A 375 -9.55 -16.46 -17.90
N PRO A 376 -10.79 -15.99 -18.11
CA PRO A 376 -11.90 -16.29 -17.20
C PRO A 376 -12.23 -17.79 -17.32
N TYR A 377 -11.76 -18.60 -16.36
CA TYR A 377 -12.16 -19.99 -16.27
C TYR A 377 -13.60 -20.07 -15.73
N THR A 378 -14.45 -20.85 -16.38
CA THR A 378 -15.72 -21.30 -15.79
C THR A 378 -15.40 -22.26 -14.64
N GLN A 379 -16.17 -22.20 -13.55
CA GLN A 379 -16.05 -23.02 -12.33
C GLN A 379 -15.69 -24.51 -12.59
N GLU A 380 -16.33 -25.12 -13.58
CA GLU A 380 -16.11 -26.51 -14.04
C GLU A 380 -14.65 -26.82 -14.45
N LYS A 381 -13.90 -25.82 -14.91
CA LYS A 381 -12.54 -25.99 -15.43
C LYS A 381 -11.46 -25.78 -14.36
N ILE A 382 -11.78 -25.07 -13.27
CA ILE A 382 -10.98 -25.01 -12.05
C ILE A 382 -11.10 -26.34 -11.29
N GLU A 383 -12.31 -26.88 -11.16
CA GLU A 383 -12.58 -28.24 -10.62
C GLU A 383 -11.77 -29.33 -11.36
N SER A 384 -11.60 -29.22 -12.67
CA SER A 384 -10.81 -30.18 -13.47
C SER A 384 -9.29 -29.95 -13.43
N SER A 385 -8.81 -28.81 -12.92
CA SER A 385 -7.38 -28.42 -12.91
C SER A 385 -6.73 -28.50 -11.53
N ILE A 386 -7.53 -28.58 -10.47
CA ILE A 386 -7.03 -28.80 -9.11
C ILE A 386 -6.52 -30.25 -9.03
N GLY A 387 -5.20 -30.42 -8.88
CA GLY A 387 -4.60 -31.71 -8.55
C GLY A 387 -5.06 -32.22 -7.18
N GLU A 388 -4.68 -33.44 -6.81
CA GLU A 388 -4.94 -33.92 -5.45
C GLU A 388 -4.25 -33.01 -4.42
N ILE A 389 -4.95 -32.68 -3.33
CA ILE A 389 -4.35 -31.99 -2.19
C ILE A 389 -3.23 -32.89 -1.69
N THR A 390 -2.03 -32.32 -1.61
CA THR A 390 -0.83 -33.09 -1.27
C THR A 390 -0.52 -33.02 0.22
N HIS A 391 -0.74 -31.86 0.84
CA HIS A 391 -0.40 -31.59 2.24
C HIS A 391 -1.30 -30.50 2.82
N TRP A 392 -1.33 -30.40 4.14
CA TRP A 392 -2.02 -29.36 4.90
C TRP A 392 -1.02 -28.61 5.78
N GLY A 393 -1.15 -27.30 5.93
CA GLY A 393 -0.37 -26.49 6.86
C GLY A 393 -1.25 -25.97 7.99
N ARG A 394 -0.83 -26.13 9.24
CA ARG A 394 -1.60 -25.67 10.40
C ARG A 394 -0.97 -24.45 11.07
N LEU A 395 -1.78 -23.41 11.28
CA LEU A 395 -1.47 -22.19 12.04
C LEU A 395 -2.49 -21.99 13.17
N SER A 396 -2.63 -22.97 14.08
CA SER A 396 -3.69 -22.86 15.11
C SER A 396 -3.62 -23.86 16.26
N LEU A 397 -2.45 -24.39 16.62
CA LEU A 397 -2.32 -25.06 17.92
C LEU A 397 -1.03 -24.55 18.54
N GLY A 398 -1.14 -23.52 19.39
CA GLY A 398 -0.11 -23.26 20.39
C GLY A 398 0.34 -24.60 20.95
N TYR A 399 1.65 -24.86 20.87
CA TYR A 399 2.19 -26.11 21.40
C TYR A 399 1.70 -26.25 22.85
N GLU A 400 1.00 -27.35 23.15
CA GLU A 400 0.72 -27.74 24.55
C GLU A 400 2.02 -27.91 25.36
#